data_AF-A0A2E7TT31-F1
#
_entry.id   AF-A0A2E7TT31-F1
#
_cell.length_a   1.000
_cell.length_b   1.000
_cell.length_c   1.000
_cell.angle_alpha   90.00
_cell.angle_beta   90.00
_cell.angle_gamma   90.00
#
_symmetry.space_group_name_H-M   'P 1'
#
loop_
_entity.id
_entity.type
_entity.pdbx_description
1 polymer ?
#
loop_
_entity_poly.entity_id
_entity_poly.type
_entity_poly.pdbx_seq_one_letter_code
_entity_poly.pdbx_strand_id
1 'polypeptide(L)' 'MGKVSDWLIGMQEDAAWMSRDSWAAKNGAQNLRVYDEVQEDMTGQRSPTPEMLQEQINKLEEIFGGKA' A
#
# COMPACT_ATOMS: atom_id res chain seq x y z
N MET A 1 -27.72 -0.22 10.39
CA MET A 1 -26.45 -0.19 9.64
C MET A 1 -26.42 1.15 8.93
N GLY A 2 -25.65 2.17 9.26
CA GLY A 2 -24.57 2.35 10.22
C GLY A 2 -23.68 3.37 9.53
N LYS A 3 -24.00 4.66 9.62
CA LYS A 3 -23.48 5.76 8.76
C LYS A 3 -21.94 5.76 8.58
N VAL A 4 -21.22 5.17 9.53
CA VAL A 4 -19.77 4.96 9.50
C VAL A 4 -19.34 3.94 8.44
N SER A 5 -20.09 2.86 8.24
CA SER A 5 -19.83 1.83 7.23
C SER A 5 -20.00 2.38 5.82
N ASP A 6 -21.06 3.14 5.54
CA ASP A 6 -21.26 3.77 4.22
C ASP A 6 -20.16 4.78 3.92
N TRP A 7 -19.72 5.53 4.94
CA TRP A 7 -18.61 6.46 4.84
C TRP A 7 -17.28 5.76 4.55
N LEU A 8 -17.00 4.63 5.21
CA LEU A 8 -15.81 3.84 4.97
C LEU A 8 -15.80 3.23 3.56
N ILE A 9 -16.95 2.76 3.07
CA ILE A 9 -17.08 2.20 1.71
C ILE A 9 -16.78 3.28 0.66
N GLY A 10 -17.39 4.48 0.80
CA GLY A 10 -17.12 5.59 -0.12
C GLY A 10 -15.66 6.04 -0.12
N MET A 11 -14.99 6.00 1.04
CA MET A 11 -13.56 6.28 1.15
C MET A 11 -12.69 5.24 0.45
N GLN A 12 -13.03 3.96 0.57
CA GLN A 12 -12.31 2.87 -0.10
C GLN A 12 -12.51 2.91 -1.62
N GLU A 13 -13.73 3.20 -2.09
CA GLU A 13 -13.99 3.43 -3.52
C GLU A 13 -13.20 4.63 -4.03
N ASP A 14 -13.20 5.76 -3.33
CA ASP A 14 -12.34 6.88 -3.70
C ASP A 14 -10.88 6.44 -3.77
N ALA A 15 -10.37 5.70 -2.77
CA ALA A 15 -8.96 5.26 -2.74
C ALA A 15 -8.58 4.37 -3.93
N ALA A 16 -9.55 3.65 -4.50
CA ALA A 16 -9.36 2.83 -5.69
C ALA A 16 -9.15 3.64 -6.97
N TRP A 17 -9.77 4.82 -7.08
CA TRP A 17 -9.88 5.57 -8.34
C TRP A 17 -9.03 6.84 -8.41
N MET A 18 -8.43 7.29 -7.30
CA MET A 18 -7.60 8.50 -7.25
C MET A 18 -6.26 8.28 -6.56
N SER A 19 -5.29 9.14 -6.88
CA SER A 19 -3.96 9.15 -6.26
C SER A 19 -4.02 9.57 -4.78
N ARG A 20 -3.06 9.07 -3.98
CA ARG A 20 -2.92 9.32 -2.54
C ARG A 20 -3.07 10.78 -2.13
N ASP A 21 -2.46 11.71 -2.86
CA ASP A 21 -2.53 13.15 -2.55
C ASP A 21 -3.93 13.73 -2.77
N SER A 22 -4.57 13.40 -3.90
CA SER A 22 -5.94 13.80 -4.21
C SER A 22 -6.94 13.19 -3.23
N TRP A 23 -6.70 11.94 -2.83
CA TRP A 23 -7.50 11.25 -1.83
C TRP A 23 -7.34 11.89 -0.45
N ALA A 24 -6.11 12.15 -0.01
CA ALA A 24 -5.81 12.79 1.27
C ALA A 24 -6.36 14.22 1.36
N ALA A 25 -6.41 14.96 0.24
CA ALA A 25 -7.04 16.28 0.18
C ALA A 25 -8.56 16.23 0.39
N LYS A 26 -9.22 15.17 -0.09
CA LYS A 26 -10.68 14.98 0.00
C LYS A 26 -11.12 14.32 1.31
N ASN A 27 -10.39 13.29 1.74
CA ASN A 27 -10.74 12.39 2.83
C ASN A 27 -9.94 12.67 4.12
N GLY A 28 -8.93 13.53 4.04
CA GLY A 28 -8.08 13.95 5.14
C GLY A 28 -6.84 13.06 5.28
N ALA A 29 -5.66 13.68 5.38
CA ALA A 29 -4.38 12.98 5.55
C ALA A 29 -4.30 12.13 6.83
N GLN A 30 -5.15 12.41 7.83
CA GLN A 30 -5.28 11.58 9.03
C GLN A 30 -5.80 10.17 8.75
N ASN A 31 -6.48 9.96 7.61
CA ASN A 31 -7.09 8.69 7.22
C ASN A 31 -6.24 7.92 6.19
N LEU A 32 -4.99 8.33 5.94
CA LEU A 32 -4.11 7.69 4.95
C LEU A 32 -3.98 6.17 5.12
N ARG A 33 -4.15 5.67 6.36
CA ARG A 33 -4.20 4.25 6.65
C ARG A 33 -5.26 3.49 5.83
N VAL A 34 -6.43 4.09 5.61
CA VAL A 34 -7.50 3.48 4.79
C VAL A 34 -7.09 3.38 3.33
N TYR A 35 -6.41 4.42 2.81
CA TYR A 35 -5.87 4.39 1.45
C TYR A 35 -4.80 3.31 1.32
N ASP A 36 -3.85 3.25 2.27
CA ASP A 36 -2.76 2.29 2.25
C ASP A 36 -3.30 0.84 2.34
N GLU A 37 -4.29 0.56 3.21
CA GLU A 37 -4.97 -0.75 3.30
C GLU A 37 -5.69 -1.14 1.99
N VAL A 38 -6.41 -0.21 1.35
CA VAL A 38 -7.10 -0.48 0.06
C VAL A 38 -6.10 -0.74 -1.06
N GLN A 39 -5.00 0.02 -1.12
CA GLN A 39 -3.98 -0.18 -2.14
C GLN A 39 -3.24 -1.50 -1.95
N GLU A 40 -2.96 -1.91 -0.72
CA GLU A 40 -2.38 -3.23 -0.42
C GLU A 40 -3.33 -4.36 -0.84
N ASP A 41 -4.62 -4.24 -0.56
CA ASP A 41 -5.64 -5.22 -0.98
C ASP A 41 -5.82 -5.27 -2.50
N MET A 42 -5.82 -4.12 -3.18
CA MET A 42 -6.02 -4.03 -4.63
C MET A 42 -4.81 -4.50 -5.43
N THR A 43 -3.61 -4.14 -5.01
CA THR A 43 -2.39 -4.50 -5.72
C THR A 43 -1.96 -5.93 -5.41
N GLY A 44 -2.45 -6.52 -4.31
CA GLY A 44 -1.94 -7.78 -3.77
C GLY A 44 -0.45 -7.73 -3.41
N GLN A 45 0.19 -6.58 -3.60
CA GLN A 45 1.56 -6.30 -3.22
C GLN A 45 1.51 -5.82 -1.78
N ARG A 46 1.55 -6.80 -0.88
CA ARG A 46 2.08 -6.57 0.46
C ARG A 46 3.36 -5.76 0.31
N SER A 47 3.39 -4.55 0.86
CA SER A 47 4.61 -3.74 0.94
C SER A 47 5.73 -4.68 1.40
N PRO A 48 6.82 -4.85 0.62
CA PRO A 48 7.81 -5.85 0.95
C PRO A 48 8.36 -5.54 2.34
N THR A 49 8.22 -6.50 3.26
CA THR A 49 8.73 -6.32 4.61
C THR A 49 10.25 -6.11 4.53
N PRO A 50 10.87 -5.47 5.55
CA PRO A 50 12.32 -5.32 5.58
C PRO A 50 13.07 -6.65 5.35
N GLU A 51 12.50 -7.77 5.82
CA GLU A 51 13.03 -9.12 5.59
C GLU A 51 12.93 -9.56 4.11
N MET A 52 11.81 -9.28 3.43
CA MET A 52 11.65 -9.59 2.00
C MET A 52 12.59 -8.74 1.12
N LEU A 53 12.86 -7.50 1.52
CA LEU A 53 13.85 -6.64 0.86
C LEU A 53 15.27 -7.17 1.08
N GLN A 54 15.60 -7.57 2.31
CA GLN A 54 16.90 -8.17 2.62
C GLN A 54 17.11 -9.48 1.86
N GLU A 55 16.09 -10.33 1.73
CA GLU A 55 16.17 -11.56 0.94
C GLU A 55 16.40 -11.27 -0.55
N GLN A 56 15.74 -10.25 -1.11
CA GLN A 56 16.01 -9.79 -2.47
C GLN A 56 17.45 -9.29 -2.65
N ILE A 57 17.97 -8.53 -1.68
CA ILE A 57 19.36 -8.06 -1.68
C ILE A 57 20.31 -9.27 -1.68
N ASN A 58 20.12 -10.23 -0.78
CA ASN A 58 20.95 -11.43 -0.71
C ASN A 58 20.92 -12.23 -2.02
N LYS A 59 19.75 -12.42 -2.63
CA LYS A 59 19.61 -13.09 -3.94
C LYS A 59 20.34 -12.35 -5.06
N LEU A 60 20.30 -11.02 -5.04
CA LEU A 60 21.03 -10.20 -6.01
C LEU A 60 22.55 -10.33 -5.78
N GLU A 61 23.01 -10.36 -4.53
CA GLU A 61 24.42 -10.61 -4.20
C GLU A 61 24.87 -12.02 -4.62
N GLU A 62 24.01 -13.04 -4.60
CA GLU A 62 24.35 -14.36 -5.14
C GLU A 62 24.42 -14.40 -6.67
N ILE A 63 23.55 -13.64 -7.35
CA ILE A 63 23.52 -13.55 -8.82
C ILE A 63 24.69 -12.72 -9.36
N PHE A 64 25.02 -11.61 -8.71
CA PHE A 64 26.05 -10.66 -9.16
C PHE A 64 27.39 -10.81 -8.43
N GLY A 65 27.40 -11.41 -7.24
CA GLY A 65 28.60 -11.69 -6.43
C GLY A 65 29.24 -13.04 -6.74
N GLY A 66 29.27 -13.42 -8.03
CA GLY A 66 30.18 -14.44 -8.50
C GLY A 66 31.61 -14.05 -8.09
N LYS A 67 32.20 -14.85 -7.20
CA LYS A 67 33.59 -14.74 -6.71
C LYS A 67 34.52 -14.16 -7.77
N ALA A 68 35.07 -12.97 -7.49
CA ALA A 68 36.40 -12.60 -7.97
C ALA A 68 37.44 -13.10 -6.97
#